data_AF-A0A3L6PYP7-F1
#
_entry.id   AF-A0A3L6PYP7-F1
#
_cell.length_a   1.000
_cell.length_b   1.000
_cell.length_c   1.000
_cell.angle_alpha   90.00
_cell.angle_beta   90.00
_cell.angle_gamma   90.00
#
_symmetry.space_group_name_H-M   'P 1'
#
loop_
_entity.id
_entity.type
_entity.pdbx_description
1 polymer ?
#
loop_
_entity_poly.entity_id
_entity_poly.type
_entity_poly.pdbx_seq_one_letter_code
_entity_poly.pdbx_strand_id
1 'polypeptide(L)'
;MGCSEISLGDTIGVGTPGSVVAMLEAVMSFVPVEKIAVHFHDTYGQALANILVSLQMGISIVDSSVSGLGGCPYAKGATGNVATEDVVYMLHGLGIETNVDLNKLMEAGDYISKHLGRPLGSKTAAALHKLTT
;
A
#
# COMPACT_ATOMS: atom_id res chain seq x y z
N MET A 1 18.35 -17.63 -12.25
CA MET A 1 16.92 -17.25 -12.05
C MET A 1 16.60 -16.10 -13.00
N GLY A 2 15.33 -15.90 -13.40
CA GLY A 2 14.91 -15.01 -14.50
C GLY A 2 13.63 -14.22 -14.22
N CYS A 3 13.48 -13.67 -13.02
CA CYS A 3 12.32 -12.87 -12.64
C CYS A 3 12.26 -11.58 -13.47
N SER A 4 11.07 -11.20 -13.95
CA SER A 4 10.82 -9.94 -14.66
C SER A 4 10.75 -8.75 -13.71
N GLU A 5 10.34 -8.99 -12.47
CA GLU A 5 10.14 -7.99 -11.42
C GLU A 5 10.44 -8.60 -10.04
N ILE A 6 10.85 -7.76 -9.08
CA ILE A 6 11.11 -8.13 -7.70
C ILE A 6 10.37 -7.14 -6.79
N SER A 7 9.42 -7.65 -5.99
CA SER A 7 8.73 -6.85 -4.96
C SER A 7 9.47 -6.94 -3.61
N LEU A 8 9.85 -5.78 -3.07
CA LEU A 8 10.61 -5.63 -1.84
C LEU A 8 9.63 -5.41 -0.68
N GLY A 9 9.54 -6.40 0.21
CA GLY A 9 8.52 -6.44 1.27
C GLY A 9 9.00 -6.01 2.65
N ASP A 10 8.30 -5.05 3.27
CA ASP A 10 8.27 -4.85 4.72
C ASP A 10 7.09 -5.62 5.33
N THR A 11 7.34 -6.89 5.62
CA THR A 11 6.30 -7.86 6.01
C THR A 11 5.73 -7.63 7.41
N ILE A 12 6.41 -6.84 8.24
CA ILE A 12 5.97 -6.54 9.61
C ILE A 12 5.62 -5.06 9.81
N GLY A 13 5.95 -4.19 8.85
CA GLY A 13 5.57 -2.79 8.84
C GLY A 13 6.43 -1.90 9.74
N VAL A 14 7.66 -2.31 10.05
CA VAL A 14 8.58 -1.57 10.95
C VAL A 14 9.51 -0.62 10.20
N GLY A 15 9.55 -0.71 8.87
CA GLY A 15 10.35 0.16 8.03
C GLY A 15 9.91 1.61 8.19
N THR A 16 10.89 2.50 8.22
CA THR A 16 10.69 3.95 8.19
C THR A 16 11.30 4.52 6.91
N PRO A 17 10.99 5.77 6.53
CA PRO A 17 11.50 6.34 5.29
C PRO A 17 13.04 6.27 5.18
N GLY A 18 13.77 6.49 6.28
CA GLY A 18 15.23 6.39 6.29
C GLY A 18 15.76 4.99 5.98
N SER A 19 15.16 3.94 6.56
CA SER A 19 15.56 2.55 6.27
C SER A 19 15.15 2.11 4.87
N VAL A 20 14.01 2.59 4.36
CA VAL A 20 13.54 2.28 3.01
C VAL A 20 14.46 2.90 1.97
N VAL A 21 14.86 4.16 2.13
CA VAL A 21 15.81 4.82 1.22
C VAL A 21 17.13 4.06 1.16
N ALA A 22 17.73 3.76 2.31
CA ALA A 22 18.99 3.02 2.36
C ALA A 22 18.89 1.63 1.70
N MET A 23 17.76 0.94 1.89
CA MET A 23 17.49 -0.35 1.26
C MET A 23 17.36 -0.21 -0.27
N LEU A 24 16.60 0.77 -0.75
CA LEU A 24 16.41 1.01 -2.19
C LEU A 24 17.72 1.42 -2.87
N GLU A 25 18.53 2.29 -2.26
CA GLU A 25 19.86 2.65 -2.78
C GLU A 25 20.74 1.41 -2.99
N ALA A 26 20.74 0.50 -2.01
CA ALA A 26 21.50 -0.74 -2.10
C ALA A 26 20.97 -1.64 -3.24
N VAL A 27 19.65 -1.83 -3.36
CA VAL A 27 19.07 -2.71 -4.38
C VAL A 27 19.20 -2.11 -5.80
N MET A 28 18.99 -0.81 -5.95
CA MET A 28 19.07 -0.11 -7.24
C MET A 28 20.50 -0.09 -7.82
N SER A 29 21.52 -0.37 -7.01
CA SER A 29 22.89 -0.57 -7.51
C SER A 29 23.06 -1.88 -8.30
N PHE A 30 22.11 -2.82 -8.20
CA PHE A 30 22.15 -4.13 -8.86
C PHE A 30 20.95 -4.40 -9.76
N VAL A 31 19.78 -3.82 -9.47
CA VAL A 31 18.53 -4.09 -10.17
C VAL A 31 18.00 -2.78 -10.78
N PRO A 32 17.66 -2.76 -12.08
CA PRO A 32 17.03 -1.59 -12.70
C PRO A 32 15.73 -1.21 -11.99
N VAL A 33 15.51 0.09 -11.78
CA VAL A 33 14.40 0.63 -11.00
C VAL A 33 13.03 0.18 -11.53
N GLU A 34 12.91 0.05 -12.85
CA GLU A 34 11.70 -0.40 -13.55
C GLU A 34 11.34 -1.87 -13.31
N LYS A 35 12.22 -2.63 -12.65
CA LYS A 35 11.97 -4.02 -12.25
C LYS A 35 11.77 -4.18 -10.74
N ILE A 36 11.66 -3.07 -10.02
CA ILE A 36 11.49 -3.07 -8.57
C ILE A 36 10.06 -2.63 -8.24
N ALA A 37 9.40 -3.42 -7.42
CA ALA A 37 8.16 -3.04 -6.74
C ALA A 37 8.40 -2.95 -5.23
N VAL A 38 7.50 -2.28 -4.52
CA VAL A 38 7.53 -2.20 -3.05
C VAL A 38 6.23 -2.70 -2.44
N HIS A 39 6.33 -3.45 -1.35
CA HIS A 39 5.20 -3.98 -0.59
C HIS A 39 5.35 -3.60 0.88
N PHE A 40 4.52 -2.68 1.37
CA PHE A 40 4.61 -2.20 2.75
C PHE A 40 3.36 -2.56 3.55
N HIS A 41 3.58 -3.13 4.73
CA HIS A 41 2.53 -3.26 5.75
C HIS A 41 2.38 -1.97 6.55
N ASP A 42 1.16 -1.65 6.97
CA ASP A 42 0.84 -0.42 7.70
C ASP A 42 0.70 -0.66 9.22
N THR A 43 1.34 -1.71 9.75
CA THR A 43 1.26 -2.08 11.19
C THR A 43 1.58 -0.91 12.11
N TYR A 44 2.57 -0.09 11.75
CA TYR A 44 3.02 1.07 12.52
C TYR A 44 2.71 2.41 11.83
N GLY A 45 1.77 2.43 10.88
CA GLY A 45 1.35 3.66 10.20
C GLY A 45 2.41 4.26 9.28
N GLN A 46 3.38 3.47 8.82
CA GLN A 46 4.51 3.94 8.02
C GLN A 46 4.32 3.72 6.51
N ALA A 47 3.32 2.95 6.09
CA ALA A 47 3.28 2.44 4.72
C ALA A 47 3.18 3.56 3.68
N LEU A 48 2.28 4.54 3.84
CA LEU A 48 2.16 5.66 2.89
C LEU A 48 3.42 6.53 2.86
N ALA A 49 4.07 6.76 4.00
CA ALA A 49 5.32 7.52 4.04
C ALA A 49 6.45 6.78 3.31
N ASN A 50 6.52 5.46 3.48
CA ASN A 50 7.47 4.59 2.80
C ASN A 50 7.20 4.52 1.29
N ILE A 51 5.92 4.47 0.88
CA ILE A 51 5.53 4.56 -0.54
C ILE A 51 5.96 5.90 -1.11
N LEU A 52 5.67 7.01 -0.43
CA LEU A 52 6.00 8.35 -0.90
C LEU A 52 7.51 8.49 -1.18
N VAL A 53 8.38 8.05 -0.28
CA VAL A 53 9.82 8.10 -0.53
C VAL A 53 10.26 7.12 -1.62
N SER A 54 9.61 5.97 -1.74
CA SER A 54 9.89 5.01 -2.84
C SER A 54 9.56 5.63 -4.20
N LEU A 55 8.43 6.34 -4.32
CA LEU A 55 8.05 7.09 -5.52
C LEU A 55 9.08 8.18 -5.85
N GLN A 56 9.57 8.90 -4.83
CA GLN A 56 10.62 9.93 -5.00
C GLN A 56 11.95 9.34 -5.51
N MET A 57 12.21 8.05 -5.23
CA MET A 57 13.35 7.31 -5.74
C MET A 57 13.11 6.68 -7.12
N GLY A 58 11.95 6.90 -7.74
CA GLY A 58 11.63 6.43 -9.09
C GLY A 58 10.93 5.07 -9.14
N ILE A 59 10.58 4.47 -7.99
CA ILE A 59 9.73 3.27 -7.97
C ILE A 59 8.34 3.65 -8.50
N SER A 60 7.80 2.82 -9.38
CA SER A 60 6.49 3.05 -10.03
C SER A 60 5.49 1.91 -9.82
N ILE A 61 5.87 0.87 -9.09
CA ILE A 61 5.05 -0.32 -8.82
C ILE A 61 4.94 -0.50 -7.30
N VAL A 62 3.71 -0.50 -6.79
CA VAL A 62 3.40 -0.52 -5.36
C VAL A 62 2.32 -1.56 -5.10
N ASP A 63 2.63 -2.52 -4.25
CA ASP A 63 1.67 -3.51 -3.80
C ASP A 63 0.81 -2.95 -2.66
N SER A 64 -0.48 -3.26 -2.70
CA SER A 64 -1.45 -2.87 -1.68
C SER A 64 -2.60 -3.87 -1.64
N SER A 65 -3.51 -3.74 -0.67
CA SER A 65 -4.64 -4.64 -0.55
C SER A 65 -5.95 -3.87 -0.33
N VAL A 66 -6.99 -4.25 -1.05
CA VAL A 66 -8.31 -3.61 -0.95
C VAL A 66 -8.80 -3.62 0.50
N SER A 67 -9.29 -2.49 1.00
CA SER A 67 -9.72 -2.27 2.38
C SER A 67 -8.71 -2.73 3.44
N GLY A 68 -7.40 -2.67 3.13
CA GLY A 68 -6.35 -3.14 4.03
C GLY A 68 -6.50 -4.62 4.38
N LEU A 69 -6.96 -5.46 3.43
CA LEU A 69 -7.02 -6.91 3.63
C LEU A 69 -5.62 -7.49 3.92
N GLY A 70 -5.60 -8.57 4.68
CA GLY A 70 -4.38 -9.10 5.27
C GLY A 70 -4.33 -8.85 6.78
N GLY A 71 -3.13 -9.02 7.35
CA GLY A 71 -2.95 -9.14 8.78
C GLY A 71 -3.07 -10.59 9.23
N CYS A 72 -2.24 -10.97 10.19
CA CYS A 72 -2.21 -12.33 10.69
C CYS A 72 -3.18 -12.45 11.87
N PRO A 73 -4.18 -13.36 11.86
CA PRO A 73 -5.05 -13.58 13.01
C PRO A 73 -4.27 -14.00 14.27
N TYR A 74 -3.02 -14.47 14.10
CA TYR A 74 -2.11 -14.82 15.19
C TYR A 74 -1.23 -13.65 15.68
N ALA A 75 -1.14 -12.53 14.95
CA ALA A 75 -0.39 -11.33 15.33
C ALA A 75 -1.35 -10.23 15.80
N LYS A 76 -1.75 -10.27 17.07
CA LYS A 76 -2.64 -9.26 17.68
C LYS A 76 -2.06 -7.85 17.49
N GLY A 77 -2.73 -7.03 16.68
CA GLY A 77 -2.39 -5.63 16.44
C GLY A 77 -1.73 -5.32 15.09
N ALA A 78 -1.38 -6.33 14.29
CA ALA A 78 -0.92 -6.08 12.93
C ALA A 78 -2.11 -5.72 12.02
N THR A 79 -2.21 -4.45 11.60
CA THR A 79 -3.22 -3.97 10.64
C THR A 79 -3.08 -4.69 9.29
N GLY A 80 -1.87 -5.11 8.92
CA GLY A 80 -1.59 -5.86 7.70
C GLY A 80 -1.10 -4.97 6.56
N ASN A 81 -1.54 -5.25 5.34
CA ASN A 81 -1.18 -4.49 4.15
C ASN A 81 -1.71 -3.05 4.23
N VAL A 82 -1.04 -2.14 3.54
CA VAL A 82 -1.60 -0.82 3.24
C VAL A 82 -2.89 -0.95 2.41
N ALA A 83 -3.89 -0.12 2.73
CA ALA A 83 -5.15 -0.13 2.00
C ALA A 83 -5.01 0.52 0.61
N THR A 84 -5.46 -0.15 -0.44
CA THR A 84 -5.35 0.34 -1.83
C THR A 84 -6.05 1.69 -2.01
N GLU A 85 -7.18 1.92 -1.36
CA GLU A 85 -7.93 3.17 -1.39
C GLU A 85 -7.11 4.35 -0.84
N ASP A 86 -6.34 4.12 0.22
CA ASP A 86 -5.50 5.14 0.86
C ASP A 86 -4.30 5.48 -0.05
N VAL A 87 -3.73 4.47 -0.74
CA VAL A 87 -2.67 4.66 -1.74
C VAL A 87 -3.20 5.43 -2.95
N VAL A 88 -4.32 4.99 -3.54
CA VAL A 88 -4.91 5.65 -4.72
C VAL A 88 -5.30 7.08 -4.41
N TYR A 89 -5.88 7.35 -3.24
CA TYR A 89 -6.19 8.71 -2.80
C TYR A 89 -4.95 9.61 -2.75
N MET A 90 -3.85 9.12 -2.15
CA MET A 90 -2.59 9.85 -2.13
C MET A 90 -2.05 10.08 -3.55
N LEU A 91 -2.02 9.05 -4.40
CA LEU A 91 -1.51 9.15 -5.77
C LEU A 91 -2.31 10.14 -6.62
N HIS A 92 -3.65 10.07 -6.57
CA HIS A 92 -4.52 11.04 -7.24
C HIS A 92 -4.30 12.47 -6.72
N GLY A 93 -4.16 12.64 -5.41
CA GLY A 93 -3.85 13.94 -4.80
C GLY A 93 -2.48 14.51 -5.19
N LEU A 94 -1.50 13.65 -5.49
CA LEU A 94 -0.20 14.02 -6.04
C LEU A 94 -0.23 14.26 -7.56
N GLY A 95 -1.36 14.04 -8.23
CA GLY A 95 -1.48 14.14 -9.68
C GLY A 95 -0.87 12.97 -10.45
N ILE A 96 -0.62 11.83 -9.79
CA ILE A 96 -0.08 10.61 -10.40
C ILE A 96 -1.23 9.77 -10.98
N GLU A 97 -1.12 9.42 -12.26
CA GLU A 97 -2.09 8.58 -12.94
C GLU A 97 -1.96 7.11 -12.51
N THR A 98 -3.08 6.51 -12.11
CA THR A 98 -3.16 5.08 -11.73
C THR A 98 -4.12 4.27 -12.59
N ASN A 99 -4.98 4.92 -13.38
CA ASN A 99 -6.10 4.31 -14.10
C ASN A 99 -7.11 3.55 -13.20
N VAL A 100 -7.10 3.80 -11.88
CA VAL A 100 -8.05 3.24 -10.92
C VAL A 100 -9.18 4.21 -10.64
N ASP A 101 -10.43 3.74 -10.74
CA ASP A 101 -11.62 4.45 -10.29
C ASP A 101 -11.79 4.25 -8.77
N LEU A 102 -11.58 5.33 -8.00
CA LEU A 102 -11.63 5.27 -6.54
C LEU A 102 -13.01 4.89 -5.99
N ASN A 103 -14.11 5.30 -6.65
CA ASN A 103 -15.45 4.96 -6.20
C ASN A 103 -15.72 3.46 -6.36
N LYS A 104 -15.40 2.90 -7.53
CA LYS A 104 -15.53 1.45 -7.77
C LYS A 104 -14.64 0.63 -6.85
N LEU A 105 -13.45 1.12 -6.55
CA LEU A 105 -12.55 0.47 -5.59
C LEU A 105 -13.16 0.46 -4.18
N MET A 106 -13.73 1.57 -3.74
CA MET A 106 -14.42 1.64 -2.44
C MET A 106 -15.63 0.70 -2.37
N GLU A 107 -16.42 0.57 -3.44
CA GLU A 107 -17.52 -0.40 -3.52
C GLU A 107 -17.02 -1.85 -3.34
N ALA A 108 -15.90 -2.20 -3.97
CA ALA A 108 -15.28 -3.51 -3.81
C ALA A 108 -14.79 -3.74 -2.37
N GLY A 109 -14.18 -2.72 -1.75
CA GLY A 109 -13.72 -2.75 -0.36
C GLY A 109 -14.86 -2.89 0.65
N ASP A 110 -15.98 -2.22 0.42
CA ASP A 110 -17.19 -2.34 1.22
C ASP A 110 -17.83 -3.74 1.09
N TYR A 111 -17.97 -4.25 -0.13
CA TYR A 111 -18.49 -5.58 -0.39
C TYR A 111 -17.73 -6.66 0.40
N ILE A 112 -16.39 -6.70 0.27
CA ILE A 112 -15.59 -7.73 0.92
C ILE A 112 -15.55 -7.57 2.45
N SER A 113 -15.56 -6.33 2.95
CA SER A 113 -15.59 -6.07 4.39
C SER A 113 -16.90 -6.53 5.03
N LYS A 114 -18.03 -6.27 4.37
CA LYS A 114 -19.35 -6.79 4.76
C LYS A 114 -19.38 -8.31 4.71
N HIS A 115 -18.86 -8.92 3.65
CA HIS A 115 -18.82 -10.38 3.52
C HIS A 115 -18.01 -11.05 4.63
N LEU A 116 -16.90 -10.44 5.05
CA LEU A 116 -16.04 -10.94 6.13
C LEU A 116 -16.52 -10.53 7.53
N GLY A 117 -17.59 -9.73 7.65
CA GLY A 117 -18.11 -9.24 8.93
C GLY A 117 -17.12 -8.36 9.69
N ARG A 118 -16.28 -7.58 8.98
CA ARG A 118 -15.24 -6.72 9.56
C ARG A 118 -15.43 -5.25 9.12
N PRO A 119 -14.95 -4.26 9.89
CA PRO A 119 -15.00 -2.87 9.46
C PRO A 119 -14.08 -2.61 8.26
N LEU A 120 -14.33 -1.51 7.55
CA LEU A 120 -13.43 -1.00 6.50
C LEU A 120 -12.04 -0.73 7.08
N GLY A 121 -11.00 -1.29 6.45
CA GLY A 121 -9.61 -1.05 6.85
C GLY A 121 -8.99 0.22 6.26
N SER A 122 -9.57 0.75 5.19
CA SER A 122 -9.16 2.03 4.58
C SER A 122 -9.69 3.22 5.37
N LYS A 123 -8.80 4.19 5.67
CA LYS A 123 -9.19 5.47 6.26
C LYS A 123 -9.93 6.36 5.26
N THR A 124 -9.50 6.38 4.01
CA THR A 124 -10.15 7.12 2.92
C THR A 124 -11.59 6.64 2.74
N ALA A 125 -11.80 5.34 2.56
CA ALA A 125 -13.13 4.77 2.36
C ALA A 125 -14.04 5.05 3.56
N ALA A 126 -13.54 4.90 4.78
CA ALA A 126 -14.31 5.19 6.00
C ALA A 126 -14.73 6.67 6.12
N ALA A 127 -13.91 7.61 5.64
CA ALA A 127 -14.22 9.03 5.65
C ALA A 127 -15.21 9.41 4.55
N LEU A 128 -14.97 8.96 3.32
CA LEU A 128 -15.80 9.30 2.16
C LEU A 128 -17.18 8.62 2.20
N HIS A 129 -17.27 7.41 2.76
CA HIS A 129 -18.56 6.71 2.90
C HIS A 129 -19.54 7.45 3.82
N LYS A 130 -19.06 8.28 4.77
CA LYS A 130 -19.93 9.10 5.63
C LYS A 130 -20.51 10.33 4.93
N LEU A 131 -19.97 10.71 3.77
CA LEU A 131 -20.44 11.86 3.00
C LEU A 131 -21.54 11.47 1.99
N THR A 132 -21.75 10.17 1.78
CA THR A 132 -22.71 9.62 0.80
C THR A 132 -23.97 9.00 1.42
N THR A 133 -24.07 8.99 2.75
CA THR A 133 -25.26 8.59 3.52
C THR A 133 -25.88 9.79 4.21
#